data_AF-A0A8H8JN48-F1
#
_entry.id   AF-A0A8H8JN48-F1
#
_cell.length_a   1.000
_cell.length_b   1.000
_cell.length_c   1.000
_cell.angle_alpha   90.00
_cell.angle_beta   90.00
_cell.angle_gamma   90.00
#
_symmetry.space_group_name_H-M   'P 1'
#
loop_
_entity.id
_entity.type
_entity.pdbx_description
1 polymer ?
#
loop_
_entity_poly.entity_id
_entity_poly.type
_entity_poly.pdbx_seq_one_letter_code
_entity_poly.pdbx_strand_id
1 'polypeptide(L)'
;MSTNFGPIDWDHLVFPTWMLVDWVRVYQPKGSYNVGCDPPEFPTADYINTYIEAYTNPNLTTWVDDYKQIVPKNRLVDGCT
;
A
#
# COMPACT_ATOMS: atom_id res chain seq x y z
N MET A 1 -4.23 -8.89 -11.62
CA MET A 1 -2.93 -9.03 -12.34
C MET A 1 -2.65 -7.74 -13.09
N SER A 2 -1.46 -7.16 -12.95
CA SER A 2 -1.10 -5.90 -13.60
C SER A 2 -0.52 -6.18 -14.99
N THR A 3 -1.15 -5.65 -16.04
CA THR A 3 -0.68 -5.75 -17.43
C THR A 3 0.19 -4.55 -17.86
N ASN A 4 0.49 -3.63 -16.95
CA ASN A 4 1.14 -2.35 -17.27
C ASN A 4 2.60 -2.46 -17.73
N PHE A 5 3.28 -3.59 -17.47
CA PHE A 5 4.69 -3.79 -17.83
C PHE A 5 4.88 -4.67 -19.08
N GLY A 6 3.79 -4.99 -19.79
CA GLY A 6 3.78 -5.88 -20.96
C GLY A 6 3.04 -7.20 -20.72
N PRO A 7 2.80 -8.00 -21.78
CA PRO A 7 2.17 -9.30 -21.66
C PRO A 7 3.10 -10.29 -20.95
N ILE A 8 2.52 -11.13 -20.08
CA ILE A 8 3.25 -12.16 -19.32
C ILE A 8 3.31 -13.43 -20.17
N ASP A 9 4.50 -13.97 -20.38
CA ASP A 9 4.72 -15.26 -21.03
C ASP A 9 4.68 -16.40 -19.99
N TRP A 10 3.52 -17.01 -19.83
CA TRP A 10 3.29 -18.04 -18.83
C TRP A 10 3.92 -19.38 -19.17
N ASP A 11 4.02 -19.71 -20.45
CA ASP A 11 4.44 -21.03 -20.92
C ASP A 11 5.93 -21.29 -20.63
N HIS A 12 6.72 -20.21 -20.47
CA HIS A 12 8.16 -20.28 -20.23
C HIS A 12 8.59 -19.84 -18.81
N LEU A 13 7.65 -19.49 -17.92
CA LEU A 13 7.98 -19.15 -16.54
C LEU A 13 8.26 -20.40 -15.71
N VAL A 14 9.43 -20.43 -15.06
CA VAL A 14 9.83 -21.50 -14.14
C VAL A 14 9.81 -20.99 -12.70
N PHE A 15 9.11 -21.69 -11.81
CA PHE A 15 9.00 -21.34 -10.40
C PHE A 15 9.59 -22.44 -9.50
N PRO A 16 10.25 -22.09 -8.37
CA PRO A 16 10.53 -20.74 -7.90
C PRO A 16 11.63 -20.05 -8.73
N THR A 17 11.57 -18.73 -8.82
CA THR A 17 12.62 -17.89 -9.42
C THR A 17 13.07 -16.82 -8.42
N TRP A 18 14.25 -16.24 -8.64
CA TRP A 18 14.85 -15.27 -7.75
C TRP A 18 15.11 -13.94 -8.47
N MET A 19 14.63 -12.85 -7.88
CA MET A 19 15.00 -11.49 -8.26
C MET A 19 16.01 -10.96 -7.24
N LEU A 20 17.23 -10.67 -7.69
CA LEU A 20 18.30 -10.16 -6.85
C LEU A 20 18.47 -8.65 -7.08
N VAL A 21 18.47 -7.87 -5.99
CA VAL A 21 18.65 -6.41 -6.02
C VAL A 21 19.83 -6.06 -5.14
N ASP A 22 20.86 -5.45 -5.72
CA ASP A 22 22.12 -5.12 -5.03
C ASP A 22 22.01 -3.80 -4.23
N TRP A 23 21.41 -2.78 -4.83
CA TRP A 23 21.21 -1.49 -4.16
C TRP A 23 19.99 -0.76 -4.66
N VAL A 24 19.46 0.10 -3.79
CA VAL A 24 18.37 1.04 -4.10
C VAL A 24 18.83 2.45 -3.72
N ARG A 25 18.55 3.44 -4.57
CA ARG A 25 18.71 4.86 -4.24
C ARG A 25 17.36 5.55 -4.33
N VAL A 26 17.10 6.40 -3.36
CA VAL A 26 15.89 7.23 -3.29
C VAL A 26 16.35 8.69 -3.28
N TYR A 27 15.77 9.50 -4.17
CA TYR A 27 16.08 10.92 -4.29
C TYR A 27 14.85 11.75 -3.92
N GLN A 28 15.03 12.74 -3.04
CA GLN A 28 13.99 13.69 -2.64
C GLN A 28 14.45 15.13 -2.90
N PRO A 29 13.53 16.07 -3.23
CA PRO A 29 13.86 17.49 -3.37
C PRO A 29 14.49 18.06 -2.08
N LYS A 30 15.41 19.03 -2.25
CA LYS A 30 16.09 19.65 -1.12
C LYS A 30 15.09 20.33 -0.19
N GLY A 31 15.09 19.93 1.08
CA GLY A 31 14.19 20.49 2.12
C GLY A 31 12.83 19.77 2.21
N SER A 32 12.55 18.82 1.33
CA SER A 32 11.33 17.99 1.34
C SER A 32 11.65 16.56 1.79
N TYR A 33 12.35 16.45 2.92
CA TYR A 33 12.68 15.14 3.51
C TYR A 33 11.41 14.55 4.11
N ASN A 34 10.95 13.45 3.53
CA ASN A 34 9.84 12.68 4.08
C ASN A 34 10.25 11.21 4.02
N VAL A 35 10.99 10.79 5.04
CA VAL A 35 11.51 9.42 5.19
C VAL A 35 10.93 8.84 6.46
N GLY A 36 10.32 7.67 6.36
CA GLY A 36 9.74 6.95 7.49
C GLY A 36 8.38 6.35 7.16
N CYS A 37 7.90 5.50 8.06
CA CYS A 37 6.59 4.86 7.94
C CYS A 37 5.47 5.69 8.57
N ASP A 38 5.78 6.76 9.30
CA ASP A 38 4.81 7.60 10.00
C ASP A 38 5.12 9.10 9.90
N PRO A 39 4.96 9.70 8.71
CA PRO A 39 5.15 11.14 8.55
C PRO A 39 4.10 11.96 9.30
N PRO A 40 4.43 13.16 9.81
CA PRO A 40 3.47 14.01 10.54
C PRO A 40 2.22 14.39 9.73
N GLU A 41 2.34 14.57 8.41
CA GLU A 41 1.20 14.87 7.52
C GLU A 41 0.44 13.61 7.08
N PHE A 42 0.98 12.42 7.36
CA PHE A 42 0.43 11.13 6.96
C PHE A 42 0.52 10.14 8.15
N PRO A 43 -0.27 10.34 9.22
CA PRO A 43 -0.15 9.59 10.48
C PRO A 43 -0.64 8.15 10.30
N THR A 44 0.24 7.34 9.72
CA THR A 44 -0.03 5.98 9.28
C THR A 44 -0.07 5.06 10.50
N ALA A 45 0.77 5.30 11.50
CA ALA A 45 0.75 4.54 12.74
C ALA A 45 -0.58 4.70 13.47
N ASP A 46 -1.07 5.95 13.60
CA ASP A 46 -2.36 6.21 14.24
C ASP A 46 -3.53 5.56 13.49
N TYR A 47 -3.50 5.59 12.16
CA TYR A 47 -4.51 4.93 11.34
C TYR A 47 -4.49 3.40 11.53
N ILE A 48 -3.31 2.78 11.49
CA ILE A 48 -3.15 1.34 11.73
C ILE A 48 -3.62 0.98 13.13
N ASN A 49 -3.23 1.75 14.15
CA ASN A 49 -3.61 1.51 15.54
C ASN A 49 -5.12 1.64 15.75
N THR A 50 -5.76 2.61 15.10
CA THR A 50 -7.22 2.78 15.14
C THR A 50 -7.95 1.56 14.58
N TYR A 51 -7.38 0.91 13.56
CA TYR A 51 -7.99 -0.22 12.85
C TYR A 51 -7.17 -1.50 12.98
N ILE A 52 -6.52 -1.72 14.12
CA ILE A 52 -5.48 -2.75 14.29
C ILE A 52 -5.97 -4.16 13.97
N GLU A 53 -7.26 -4.44 14.15
CA GLU A 53 -7.87 -5.72 13.84
C GLU A 53 -7.76 -6.06 12.34
N ALA A 54 -7.95 -5.08 11.44
CA ALA A 54 -7.75 -5.30 10.00
C ALA A 54 -6.30 -5.67 9.64
N TYR A 55 -5.33 -5.24 10.45
CA TYR A 55 -3.91 -5.50 10.22
C TYR A 55 -3.38 -6.73 10.96
N THR A 56 -4.21 -7.36 11.79
CA THR A 56 -3.82 -8.50 12.64
C THR A 56 -4.70 -9.73 12.47
N ASN A 57 -5.89 -9.58 11.88
CA ASN A 57 -6.82 -10.68 11.63
C ASN A 57 -6.85 -11.05 10.13
N PRO A 58 -6.26 -12.19 9.74
CA PRO A 58 -6.20 -12.60 8.33
C PRO A 58 -7.56 -13.01 7.75
N ASN A 59 -8.60 -13.17 8.57
CA ASN A 59 -9.94 -13.51 8.09
C ASN A 59 -10.73 -12.27 7.60
N LEU A 60 -10.22 -11.05 7.86
CA LEU A 60 -10.84 -9.81 7.40
C LEU A 60 -10.25 -9.44 6.04
N THR A 61 -10.90 -9.89 4.96
CA THR A 61 -10.39 -9.71 3.59
C THR A 61 -11.00 -8.52 2.87
N THR A 62 -12.12 -8.00 3.37
CA THR A 62 -12.84 -6.86 2.81
C THR A 62 -13.16 -5.82 3.89
N TRP A 63 -13.06 -4.54 3.53
CA TRP A 63 -13.21 -3.43 4.47
C TRP A 63 -14.66 -3.24 4.95
N VAL A 64 -15.62 -3.36 4.03
CA VAL A 64 -17.04 -3.13 4.30
C VAL A 64 -17.76 -4.43 4.64
N ASP A 65 -17.51 -5.51 3.89
CA ASP A 65 -18.29 -6.75 4.05
C ASP A 65 -17.80 -7.61 5.21
N ASP A 66 -16.48 -7.76 5.41
CA ASP A 66 -15.95 -8.53 6.54
C ASP A 66 -15.73 -7.63 7.76
N TYR A 67 -14.98 -6.52 7.60
CA TYR A 67 -14.56 -5.68 8.72
C TYR A 67 -15.61 -4.65 9.18
N LYS A 68 -16.70 -4.49 8.42
CA LYS A 68 -17.85 -3.62 8.74
C LYS A 68 -17.48 -2.15 9.00
N GLN A 69 -16.42 -1.65 8.37
CA GLN A 69 -16.02 -0.25 8.45
C GLN A 69 -16.54 0.56 7.26
N ILE A 70 -16.67 1.88 7.45
CA ILE A 70 -16.94 2.80 6.34
C ILE A 70 -15.66 3.08 5.55
N VAL A 71 -15.78 3.23 4.23
CA VAL A 71 -14.66 3.64 3.39
C VAL A 71 -14.32 5.11 3.72
N PRO A 72 -13.06 5.44 4.06
CA PRO A 72 -12.64 6.81 4.29
C PRO A 72 -12.91 7.68 3.06
N LYS A 73 -13.45 8.88 3.28
CA LYS A 73 -13.76 9.80 2.19
C LYS A 73 -12.48 10.41 1.61
N ASN A 74 -12.45 10.59 0.30
CA ASN A 74 -11.38 11.25 -0.43
C ASN A 74 -11.82 12.65 -0.86
N ARG A 75 -11.10 13.68 -0.43
CA ARG A 75 -11.39 15.08 -0.80
C ARG A 75 -11.52 15.33 -2.31
N LEU A 76 -10.73 14.65 -3.14
CA LEU A 76 -10.74 14.82 -4.60
C LEU A 76 -11.95 14.18 -5.29
N VAL A 77 -12.58 13.18 -4.66
CA VAL A 77 -13.68 12.39 -5.26
C VAL A 77 -15.01 12.69 -4.58
N ASP A 78 -15.01 12.78 -3.25
CA ASP A 78 -16.22 12.87 -2.42
C ASP A 78 -16.57 14.31 -2.03
N GLY A 79 -15.86 15.32 -2.57
CA GLY A 79 -16.19 16.74 -2.38
C GLY A 79 -16.18 17.17 -0.91
N CYS A 80 -15.25 16.65 -0.10
CA CYS A 80 -15.16 16.98 1.32
C CYS A 80 -14.68 18.43 1.51
N THR A 81 -15.50 19.26 2.15
CA THR A 81 -15.16 20.62 2.60
C THR A 81 -14.47 20.63 3.94
#